data_AF-A0A562QBW7-F1
#
_entry.id   AF-A0A562QBW7-F1
#
_cell.length_a   1.000
_cell.length_b   1.000
_cell.length_c   1.000
_cell.angle_alpha   90.00
_cell.angle_beta   90.00
_cell.angle_gamma   90.00
#
_symmetry.space_group_name_H-M   'P 1'
#
loop_
_entity.id
_entity.type
_entity.pdbx_description
1 polymer ?
#
loop_
_entity_poly.entity_id
_entity_poly.type
_entity_poly.pdbx_seq_one_letter_code
_entity_poly.pdbx_strand_id
1 'polypeptide(L)'
;MRSGVLLLGATTIALVANGAANAADLEPEVKLPPAVWNWSGGYIGGHLGGGYGRTSFSNPYGPSIYGDVVDTPVLLAGGQVGYNWQKNGWVFGVELDASGAVSDGTNTCLAASGFVVSANCKAGPNVFATGTGRVGYAFGALGRTLAYLKGGVAWQNNRGDVVNNFEGGAPQEKTHFDYGRLGGVIGLGVEQALTSAWSVNVEYDYLHFGGPSVATPPTVQNPPFAILPANITSLSSSYHIGKIGLNYHFGADPWVVRWPDAPLYAKAPAGAAPIAYTAGWSFEGGSRLWLSRGRFQWDRSAVASGGLEDPSMLISRLTYHGLDGLSGELFGHLDSPWGVFLKGNIGLGRFDKGHMNDEDWGLPPNLS
;
A
#
# COMPACT_ATOMS: atom_id res chain seq x y z
N MET A 1 24.78 -6.57 40.87
CA MET A 1 23.41 -7.10 40.77
C MET A 1 23.27 -7.77 39.41
N ARG A 2 22.80 -9.01 39.41
CA ARG A 2 22.75 -9.89 38.22
C ARG A 2 21.52 -9.59 37.35
N SER A 3 21.75 -9.63 36.04
CA SER A 3 20.96 -10.18 34.93
C SER A 3 19.45 -9.90 34.78
N GLY A 4 19.06 -9.66 33.52
CA GLY A 4 17.78 -10.10 32.99
C GLY A 4 17.40 -9.48 31.64
N VAL A 5 17.82 -10.10 30.52
CA VAL A 5 17.23 -9.86 29.19
C VAL A 5 16.39 -11.09 28.85
N LEU A 6 15.12 -10.88 28.50
CA LEU A 6 14.15 -11.89 28.06
C LEU A 6 14.13 -11.96 26.53
N LEU A 7 14.36 -13.15 25.99
CA LEU A 7 14.13 -13.53 24.59
C LEU A 7 13.07 -14.63 24.57
N LEU A 8 11.96 -14.39 23.88
CA LEU A 8 10.93 -15.40 23.59
C LEU A 8 11.12 -15.86 22.14
N GLY A 9 11.56 -17.09 21.96
CA GLY A 9 11.58 -17.78 20.67
C GLY A 9 10.66 -19.00 20.75
N ALA A 10 9.70 -19.09 19.82
CA ALA A 10 8.82 -20.24 19.69
C ALA A 10 9.45 -21.26 18.72
N THR A 11 9.63 -22.50 19.18
CA THR A 11 10.09 -23.65 18.41
C THR A 11 8.91 -24.61 18.22
N THR A 12 8.59 -24.95 16.96
CA THR A 12 7.69 -26.06 16.63
C THR A 12 8.50 -27.23 16.08
N ILE A 13 8.34 -28.40 16.70
CA ILE A 13 8.91 -29.68 16.24
C ILE A 13 7.75 -30.51 15.69
N ALA A 14 7.85 -30.94 14.43
CA ALA A 14 6.97 -31.96 13.87
C ALA A 14 7.84 -33.14 13.39
N LEU A 15 7.57 -34.34 13.94
CA LEU A 15 8.12 -35.60 13.44
C LEU A 15 7.24 -36.10 12.29
N VAL A 16 7.84 -36.43 11.15
CA VAL A 16 7.18 -37.22 10.10
C VAL A 16 8.02 -38.47 9.85
N ALA A 17 7.43 -39.64 10.09
CA ALA A 17 8.04 -40.93 9.82
C ALA A 17 7.94 -41.27 8.32
N ASN A 18 9.09 -41.54 7.69
CA ASN A 18 9.15 -42.07 6.32
C ASN A 18 8.90 -43.59 6.34
N GLY A 19 7.76 -44.02 5.81
CA GLY A 19 7.51 -45.42 5.46
C GLY A 19 7.74 -45.61 3.96
N ALA A 20 8.81 -46.32 3.59
CA ALA A 20 9.01 -46.79 2.23
C ALA A 20 8.09 -47.99 1.97
N ALA A 21 7.37 -47.99 0.84
CA ALA A 21 6.74 -49.19 0.29
C ALA A 21 6.68 -49.13 -1.24
N ASN A 22 6.81 -50.31 -1.84
CA ASN A 22 7.32 -50.61 -3.17
C ASN A 22 6.38 -50.29 -4.34
N ALA A 23 7.01 -50.20 -5.51
CA ALA A 23 6.40 -50.16 -6.83
C ALA A 23 5.42 -51.32 -7.08
N ALA A 24 4.26 -50.98 -7.64
CA ALA A 24 3.39 -51.90 -8.35
C ALA A 24 3.11 -51.29 -9.73
N ASP A 25 3.27 -52.11 -10.77
CA ASP A 25 3.10 -51.77 -12.17
C ASP A 25 1.75 -51.08 -12.43
N LEU A 26 1.81 -49.87 -12.98
CA LEU A 26 0.68 -49.17 -13.58
C LEU A 26 0.87 -49.23 -15.09
N GLU A 27 -0.17 -49.69 -15.79
CA GLU A 27 -0.31 -49.56 -17.24
C GLU A 27 0.03 -48.13 -17.68
N PRO A 28 0.55 -47.90 -18.90
CA PRO A 28 0.87 -46.55 -19.36
C PRO A 28 -0.42 -45.73 -19.36
N GLU A 29 -0.60 -44.95 -18.31
CA GLU A 29 -1.70 -43.99 -18.23
C GLU A 29 -1.54 -43.07 -19.44
N VAL A 30 -2.58 -43.04 -20.27
CA VAL A 30 -2.65 -42.12 -21.40
C VAL A 30 -2.68 -40.73 -20.78
N LYS A 31 -1.50 -40.11 -20.60
CA LYS A 31 -1.36 -38.73 -20.16
C LYS A 31 -2.01 -37.87 -21.23
N LEU A 32 -3.27 -37.51 -21.00
CA LEU A 32 -3.93 -36.45 -21.74
C LEU A 32 -3.01 -35.24 -21.74
N PRO A 33 -2.93 -34.49 -22.86
CA PRO A 33 -2.14 -33.26 -22.89
C PRO A 33 -2.56 -32.42 -21.69
N PRO A 34 -1.60 -31.93 -20.89
CA PRO A 34 -1.94 -31.14 -19.72
C PRO A 34 -2.81 -29.96 -20.15
N ALA A 35 -3.99 -29.82 -19.54
CA ALA A 35 -4.96 -28.81 -19.91
C ALA A 35 -4.30 -27.43 -19.84
N VAL A 36 -4.28 -26.72 -20.97
CA VAL A 36 -3.76 -25.36 -21.04
C VAL A 36 -4.80 -24.44 -20.39
N TRP A 37 -4.36 -23.62 -19.44
CA TRP A 37 -5.22 -22.64 -18.81
C TRP A 37 -5.70 -21.61 -19.82
N ASN A 38 -7.00 -21.34 -19.78
CA ASN A 38 -7.63 -20.30 -20.58
C ASN A 38 -8.20 -19.25 -19.65
N TRP A 39 -7.68 -18.04 -19.76
CA TRP A 39 -8.13 -16.87 -19.01
C TRP A 39 -9.47 -16.33 -19.47
N SER A 40 -10.03 -16.82 -20.58
CA SER A 40 -11.32 -16.37 -21.10
C SER A 40 -12.46 -16.72 -20.16
N GLY A 41 -13.36 -15.76 -19.94
CA GLY A 41 -14.53 -15.94 -19.10
C GLY A 41 -14.69 -14.84 -18.06
N GLY A 42 -15.79 -14.91 -17.33
CA GLY A 42 -16.06 -14.01 -16.21
C GLY A 42 -15.40 -14.53 -14.93
N TYR A 43 -15.03 -13.62 -14.04
CA TYR A 43 -14.54 -13.94 -12.71
C TYR A 43 -15.07 -12.94 -11.68
N ILE A 44 -15.11 -13.39 -10.42
CA ILE A 44 -15.39 -12.55 -9.27
C ILE A 44 -14.34 -12.82 -8.20
N GLY A 45 -13.94 -11.80 -7.47
CA GLY A 45 -12.90 -11.92 -6.46
C GLY A 45 -13.03 -10.90 -5.34
N GLY A 46 -12.22 -11.14 -4.31
CA GLY A 46 -11.97 -10.20 -3.24
C GLY A 46 -10.50 -9.79 -3.24
N HIS A 47 -10.19 -8.65 -2.61
CA HIS A 47 -8.81 -8.23 -2.42
C HIS A 47 -8.62 -7.45 -1.13
N LEU A 48 -7.36 -7.45 -0.68
CA LEU A 48 -6.85 -6.58 0.37
C LEU A 48 -5.72 -5.75 -0.22
N GLY A 49 -5.58 -4.52 0.26
CA GLY A 49 -4.57 -3.61 -0.25
C GLY A 49 -4.12 -2.60 0.76
N GLY A 50 -3.00 -1.97 0.42
CA GLY A 50 -2.43 -0.90 1.21
C GLY A 50 -1.56 0.00 0.35
N GLY A 51 -1.36 1.22 0.81
CA GLY A 51 -0.62 2.20 0.05
C GLY A 51 -0.52 3.55 0.73
N TYR A 52 -0.19 4.55 -0.07
CA TYR A 52 -0.11 5.93 0.39
C TYR A 52 -0.70 6.87 -0.65
N GLY A 53 -1.30 7.94 -0.15
CA GLY A 53 -1.86 9.05 -0.89
C GLY A 53 -1.11 10.33 -0.61
N ARG A 54 -1.21 11.26 -1.55
CA ARG A 54 -0.72 12.63 -1.44
C ARG A 54 -1.80 13.55 -1.96
N THR A 55 -2.32 14.41 -1.09
CA THR A 55 -3.32 15.44 -1.43
C THR A 55 -2.71 16.82 -1.27
N SER A 56 -2.59 17.57 -2.36
CA SER A 56 -2.14 18.96 -2.37
C SER A 56 -3.34 19.90 -2.24
N PHE A 57 -3.19 20.90 -1.38
CA PHE A 57 -4.08 22.04 -1.22
C PHE A 57 -3.37 23.26 -1.79
N SER A 58 -4.01 24.02 -2.67
CA SER A 58 -3.43 25.30 -3.11
C SER A 58 -3.62 26.36 -2.04
N ASN A 59 -2.60 27.16 -1.75
CA ASN A 59 -2.74 28.28 -0.82
C ASN A 59 -3.20 29.57 -1.55
N PRO A 60 -4.42 30.08 -1.27
CA PRO A 60 -4.94 31.26 -1.93
C PRO A 60 -4.36 32.58 -1.39
N TYR A 61 -3.59 32.52 -0.30
CA TYR A 61 -2.97 33.68 0.36
C TYR A 61 -1.50 33.89 -0.04
N GLY A 62 -0.94 33.01 -0.88
CA GLY A 62 0.45 33.08 -1.37
C GLY A 62 1.15 31.73 -1.34
N PRO A 63 2.41 31.63 -1.80
CA PRO A 63 3.19 30.40 -1.66
C PRO A 63 3.29 30.03 -0.17
N SER A 64 3.02 28.76 0.15
CA SER A 64 3.09 28.33 1.54
C SER A 64 4.53 28.23 2.03
N ILE A 65 4.78 28.75 3.23
CA ILE A 65 6.05 28.62 3.92
C ILE A 65 6.21 27.23 4.56
N TYR A 66 5.10 26.53 4.85
CA TYR A 66 5.08 25.15 5.38
C TYR A 66 3.87 24.35 4.87
N GLY A 67 4.02 23.05 4.66
CA GLY A 67 2.88 22.14 4.46
C GLY A 67 2.23 22.17 3.07
N ASP A 68 0.89 22.33 3.02
CA ASP A 68 -0.04 22.22 1.87
C ASP A 68 -0.22 20.83 1.26
N VAL A 69 0.62 19.89 1.65
CA VAL A 69 0.56 18.51 1.15
C VAL A 69 0.24 17.58 2.30
N VAL A 70 -0.91 16.93 2.22
CA VAL A 70 -1.32 15.90 3.17
C VAL A 70 -0.93 14.53 2.61
N ASP A 71 0.01 13.86 3.28
CA ASP A 71 0.31 12.45 3.01
C ASP A 71 -0.64 11.58 3.82
N THR A 72 -1.26 10.60 3.18
CA THR A 72 -2.29 9.75 3.80
C THR A 72 -1.92 8.27 3.65
N PRO A 73 -1.74 7.49 4.73
CA PRO A 73 -1.73 6.03 4.59
C PRO A 73 -3.10 5.56 4.11
N VAL A 74 -3.12 4.45 3.37
CA VAL A 74 -4.35 3.81 2.91
C VAL A 74 -4.26 2.32 3.23
N LEU A 75 -5.28 1.80 3.91
CA LEU A 75 -5.58 0.38 3.98
C LEU A 75 -6.94 0.16 3.34
N LEU A 76 -7.08 -0.88 2.53
CA LEU A 76 -8.34 -1.13 1.84
C LEU A 76 -8.68 -2.62 1.74
N ALA A 77 -9.97 -2.87 1.62
CA ALA A 77 -10.54 -4.18 1.37
C ALA A 77 -11.73 -4.02 0.44
N GLY A 78 -11.86 -4.93 -0.53
CA GLY A 78 -12.82 -4.76 -1.60
C GLY A 78 -13.10 -6.02 -2.38
N GLY A 79 -13.91 -5.84 -3.43
CA GLY A 79 -14.24 -6.87 -4.39
C GLY A 79 -13.99 -6.40 -5.81
N GLN A 80 -13.85 -7.37 -6.70
CA GLN A 80 -13.66 -7.15 -8.12
C GLN A 80 -14.49 -8.15 -8.93
N VAL A 81 -14.96 -7.70 -10.09
CA VAL A 81 -15.61 -8.55 -11.09
C VAL A 81 -15.06 -8.16 -12.46
N GLY A 82 -14.80 -9.15 -13.29
CA GLY A 82 -14.30 -8.87 -14.62
C GLY A 82 -14.64 -9.94 -15.62
N TYR A 83 -14.32 -9.64 -16.87
CA TYR A 83 -14.48 -10.57 -17.99
C TYR A 83 -13.27 -10.46 -18.89
N ASN A 84 -12.73 -11.61 -19.28
CA ASN A 84 -11.57 -11.73 -20.12
C ASN A 84 -11.89 -12.44 -21.44
N TRP A 85 -11.18 -12.04 -22.48
CA TRP A 85 -11.09 -12.70 -23.77
C TRP A 85 -9.63 -13.02 -24.04
N GLN A 86 -9.32 -14.30 -24.25
CA GLN A 86 -7.98 -14.74 -24.62
C GLN A 86 -7.94 -15.15 -26.09
N LYS A 87 -6.94 -14.68 -26.82
CA LYS A 87 -6.59 -15.14 -28.16
C LYS A 87 -5.09 -15.39 -28.21
N ASN A 88 -4.72 -16.66 -28.41
CA ASN A 88 -3.33 -17.13 -28.26
C ASN A 88 -2.81 -16.80 -26.84
N GLY A 89 -1.62 -16.21 -26.73
CA GLY A 89 -1.09 -15.72 -25.46
C GLY A 89 -1.66 -14.37 -25.01
N TRP A 90 -2.41 -13.64 -25.84
CA TRP A 90 -2.92 -12.32 -25.47
C TRP A 90 -4.25 -12.41 -24.75
N VAL A 91 -4.38 -11.67 -23.65
CA VAL A 91 -5.60 -11.54 -22.86
C VAL A 91 -6.03 -10.08 -22.86
N PHE A 92 -7.29 -9.84 -23.20
CA PHE A 92 -7.95 -8.55 -23.07
C PHE A 92 -9.08 -8.70 -22.07
N GLY A 93 -9.34 -7.69 -21.26
CA GLY A 93 -10.43 -7.78 -20.30
C GLY A 93 -10.94 -6.44 -19.85
N VAL A 94 -12.06 -6.49 -19.14
CA VAL A 94 -12.62 -5.37 -18.40
C VAL A 94 -12.79 -5.79 -16.96
N GLU A 95 -12.51 -4.89 -16.03
CA GLU A 95 -12.63 -5.12 -14.59
C GLU A 95 -13.28 -3.92 -13.91
N LEU A 96 -14.23 -4.20 -13.03
CA LEU A 96 -14.81 -3.28 -12.08
C LEU A 96 -14.35 -3.69 -10.69
N ASP A 97 -13.80 -2.74 -9.94
CA ASP A 97 -13.45 -2.95 -8.53
C ASP A 97 -14.04 -1.84 -7.64
N ALA A 98 -14.35 -2.20 -6.39
CA ALA A 98 -14.79 -1.29 -5.37
C ALA A 98 -14.22 -1.70 -4.01
N SER A 99 -13.71 -0.71 -3.26
CA SER A 99 -13.00 -0.92 -2.01
C SER A 99 -13.45 0.09 -0.95
N GLY A 100 -13.72 -0.41 0.25
CA GLY A 100 -13.73 0.43 1.44
C GLY A 100 -12.29 0.72 1.86
N ALA A 101 -12.02 1.95 2.28
CA ALA A 101 -10.69 2.40 2.68
C ALA A 101 -10.70 3.01 4.08
N VAL A 102 -9.64 2.70 4.84
CA VAL A 102 -9.26 3.44 6.03
C VAL A 102 -8.07 4.30 5.62
N SER A 103 -8.30 5.60 5.55
CA SER A 103 -7.28 6.59 5.23
C SER A 103 -7.48 7.82 6.10
N ASP A 104 -6.41 8.24 6.74
CA ASP A 104 -6.40 9.43 7.59
C ASP A 104 -5.01 10.05 7.53
N GLY A 105 -4.92 11.26 6.99
CA GLY A 105 -3.72 12.07 7.08
C GLY A 105 -4.08 13.52 7.33
N THR A 106 -3.15 14.22 7.95
CA THR A 106 -3.28 15.63 8.27
C THR A 106 -1.95 16.34 8.04
N ASN A 107 -2.01 17.59 7.60
CA ASN A 107 -0.86 18.46 7.54
C ASN A 107 -1.30 19.91 7.64
N THR A 108 -0.35 20.78 7.98
CA THR A 108 -0.56 22.21 7.99
C THR A 108 -0.72 22.66 6.55
N CYS A 109 -1.58 23.65 6.34
CA CYS A 109 -1.92 24.18 5.03
C CYS A 109 -2.27 25.66 5.18
N LEU A 110 -2.33 26.37 4.05
CA LEU A 110 -2.68 27.80 4.02
C LEU A 110 -1.70 28.69 4.82
N ALA A 111 -0.51 28.18 5.15
CA ALA A 111 0.53 28.90 5.88
C ALA A 111 1.30 29.84 4.93
N ALA A 112 0.71 30.96 4.52
CA ALA A 112 1.36 31.88 3.57
C ALA A 112 2.49 32.73 4.18
N SER A 113 2.44 32.99 5.50
CA SER A 113 3.49 33.72 6.24
C SER A 113 3.33 33.49 7.74
N GLY A 114 4.33 33.86 8.55
CA GLY A 114 4.22 33.86 10.03
C GLY A 114 3.30 34.94 10.60
N PHE A 115 2.63 35.72 9.75
CA PHE A 115 1.65 36.73 10.16
C PHE A 115 0.21 36.32 9.88
N VAL A 116 -0.01 35.28 9.06
CA VAL A 116 -1.35 34.78 8.73
C VAL A 116 -1.57 33.50 9.51
N VAL A 117 -2.67 33.44 10.25
CA VAL A 117 -3.04 32.23 10.98
C VAL A 117 -3.25 31.10 9.97
N SER A 118 -2.40 30.09 10.07
CA SER A 118 -2.42 28.92 9.20
C SER A 118 -3.60 28.00 9.52
N ALA A 119 -3.80 26.97 8.71
CA ALA A 119 -4.83 25.97 8.94
C ALA A 119 -4.23 24.57 9.05
N ASN A 120 -4.97 23.68 9.68
CA ASN A 120 -4.76 22.25 9.67
C ASN A 120 -5.71 21.61 8.66
N CYS A 121 -5.15 20.99 7.63
CA CYS A 121 -5.89 20.26 6.61
C CYS A 121 -5.88 18.76 6.92
N LYS A 122 -7.02 18.12 6.75
CA LYS A 122 -7.21 16.67 6.83
C LYS A 122 -7.71 16.15 5.49
N ALA A 123 -7.16 15.02 5.04
CA ALA A 123 -7.63 14.30 3.87
C ALA A 123 -7.65 12.80 4.17
N GLY A 124 -8.70 12.10 3.76
CA GLY A 124 -8.82 10.68 4.07
C GLY A 124 -10.00 10.03 3.35
N PRO A 125 -9.85 9.61 2.08
CA PRO A 125 -10.90 8.95 1.35
C PRO A 125 -11.31 7.64 2.03
N ASN A 126 -12.60 7.32 1.99
CA ASN A 126 -13.15 6.10 2.60
C ASN A 126 -13.63 5.07 1.58
N VAL A 127 -13.68 5.42 0.29
CA VAL A 127 -14.10 4.52 -0.79
C VAL A 127 -13.29 4.83 -2.05
N PHE A 128 -12.84 3.78 -2.73
CA PHE A 128 -12.36 3.80 -4.11
C PHE A 128 -13.20 2.87 -4.97
N ALA A 129 -13.48 3.27 -6.20
CA ALA A 129 -14.06 2.39 -7.21
C ALA A 129 -13.35 2.64 -8.54
N THR A 130 -13.07 1.58 -9.30
CA THR A 130 -12.45 1.72 -10.62
C THR A 130 -13.19 0.93 -11.68
N GLY A 131 -13.13 1.43 -12.90
CA GLY A 131 -13.53 0.71 -14.10
C GLY A 131 -12.41 0.74 -15.11
N THR A 132 -11.82 -0.42 -15.38
CA THR A 132 -10.58 -0.54 -16.15
C THR A 132 -10.72 -1.51 -17.31
N GLY A 133 -10.04 -1.17 -18.41
CA GLY A 133 -9.65 -2.16 -19.41
C GLY A 133 -8.27 -2.72 -19.04
N ARG A 134 -8.05 -4.01 -19.28
CA ARG A 134 -6.75 -4.66 -19.10
C ARG A 134 -6.28 -5.38 -20.35
N VAL A 135 -4.97 -5.34 -20.59
CA VAL A 135 -4.29 -6.07 -21.66
C VAL A 135 -3.08 -6.78 -21.06
N GLY A 136 -2.94 -8.06 -21.36
CA GLY A 136 -1.88 -8.88 -20.80
C GLY A 136 -1.45 -10.01 -21.70
N TYR A 137 -0.39 -10.67 -21.26
CA TYR A 137 0.19 -11.82 -21.92
C TYR A 137 0.26 -13.00 -20.96
N ALA A 138 -0.30 -14.12 -21.38
CA ALA A 138 -0.28 -15.40 -20.69
C ALA A 138 0.99 -16.18 -21.05
N PHE A 139 1.72 -16.62 -20.04
CA PHE A 139 2.97 -17.37 -20.15
C PHE A 139 3.11 -18.39 -19.02
N GLY A 140 4.27 -19.03 -18.95
CA GLY A 140 4.58 -20.04 -17.95
C GLY A 140 4.04 -21.43 -18.34
N ALA A 141 4.22 -22.39 -17.43
CA ALA A 141 3.74 -23.76 -17.63
C ALA A 141 2.23 -23.74 -17.86
N LEU A 142 1.81 -24.21 -19.04
CA LEU A 142 0.40 -24.31 -19.44
C LEU A 142 -0.36 -22.97 -19.46
N GLY A 143 0.32 -21.82 -19.59
CA GLY A 143 -0.34 -20.50 -19.69
C GLY A 143 -0.94 -19.99 -18.37
N ARG A 144 -0.50 -20.52 -17.24
CA ARG A 144 -1.07 -20.25 -15.91
C ARG A 144 -0.68 -18.91 -15.28
N THR A 145 0.27 -18.20 -15.86
CA THR A 145 0.70 -16.88 -15.37
C THR A 145 0.30 -15.82 -16.39
N LEU A 146 -0.33 -14.75 -15.92
CA LEU A 146 -0.72 -13.60 -16.73
C LEU A 146 -0.05 -12.35 -16.16
N ALA A 147 0.74 -11.66 -16.97
CA ALA A 147 1.18 -10.30 -16.66
C ALA A 147 0.36 -9.32 -17.49
N TYR A 148 -0.12 -8.25 -16.88
CA TYR A 148 -1.01 -7.30 -17.54
C TYR A 148 -0.78 -5.85 -17.11
N LEU A 149 -1.19 -4.95 -17.99
CA LEU A 149 -1.40 -3.53 -17.70
C LEU A 149 -2.90 -3.28 -17.67
N LYS A 150 -3.34 -2.39 -16.78
CA LYS A 150 -4.72 -1.92 -16.70
C LYS A 150 -4.77 -0.40 -16.69
N GLY A 151 -5.85 0.16 -17.21
CA GLY A 151 -6.08 1.59 -17.20
C GLY A 151 -7.54 1.93 -17.40
N GLY A 152 -7.96 3.07 -16.87
CA GLY A 152 -9.35 3.50 -17.00
C GLY A 152 -9.71 4.63 -16.07
N VAL A 153 -10.97 4.61 -15.63
CA VAL A 153 -11.56 5.64 -14.78
C VAL A 153 -11.56 5.20 -13.33
N ALA A 154 -11.35 6.15 -12.44
CA ALA A 154 -11.45 5.96 -11.01
C ALA A 154 -12.47 6.92 -10.43
N TRP A 155 -13.14 6.50 -9.37
CA TRP A 155 -13.96 7.33 -8.52
C TRP A 155 -13.49 7.16 -7.07
N GLN A 156 -13.46 8.26 -6.32
CA GLN A 156 -13.21 8.24 -4.88
C GLN A 156 -14.28 9.04 -4.15
N ASN A 157 -14.60 8.64 -2.92
CA ASN A 157 -15.27 9.54 -2.00
C ASN A 157 -14.21 10.36 -1.25
N ASN A 158 -14.07 11.62 -1.64
CA ASN A 158 -13.08 12.52 -1.07
C ASN A 158 -13.68 13.25 0.14
N ARG A 159 -13.10 13.02 1.31
CA ARG A 159 -13.53 13.66 2.55
C ARG A 159 -12.36 14.21 3.35
N GLY A 160 -12.65 15.23 4.14
CA GLY A 160 -11.65 15.90 4.96
C GLY A 160 -12.14 17.22 5.54
N ASP A 161 -11.22 17.92 6.17
CA ASP A 161 -11.49 19.15 6.92
C ASP A 161 -10.39 20.19 6.67
N VAL A 162 -10.75 21.46 6.72
CA VAL A 162 -9.82 22.59 6.80
C VAL A 162 -10.21 23.40 8.03
N VAL A 163 -9.34 23.44 9.03
CA VAL A 163 -9.61 24.10 10.32
C VAL A 163 -8.51 25.12 10.57
N ASN A 164 -8.83 26.37 10.90
CA ASN A 164 -7.78 27.32 11.29
C ASN A 164 -7.04 26.83 12.54
N ASN A 165 -5.76 27.19 12.66
CA ASN A 165 -4.97 26.90 13.84
C ASN A 165 -5.35 27.83 14.99
N PHE A 166 -5.11 27.37 16.23
CA PHE A 166 -5.38 28.15 17.43
C PHE A 166 -4.23 29.09 17.73
N GLU A 167 -4.34 30.34 17.29
CA GLU A 167 -3.35 31.40 17.52
C GLU A 167 -3.97 32.54 18.35
N GLY A 168 -3.65 32.57 19.65
CA GLY A 168 -3.92 33.74 20.51
C GLY A 168 -5.39 34.16 20.65
N GLY A 169 -6.36 33.24 20.47
CA GLY A 169 -7.79 33.54 20.57
C GLY A 169 -8.47 33.98 19.27
N ALA A 170 -7.81 33.82 18.12
CA ALA A 170 -8.44 34.00 16.82
C ALA A 170 -9.64 33.04 16.61
N PRO A 171 -10.72 33.47 15.91
CA PRO A 171 -11.89 32.62 15.64
C PRO A 171 -11.48 31.30 14.96
N GLN A 172 -11.93 30.19 15.54
CA GLN A 172 -11.69 28.86 15.00
C GLN A 172 -12.87 28.48 14.11
N GLU A 173 -12.62 28.39 12.82
CA GLU A 173 -13.62 28.08 11.82
C GLU A 173 -13.21 26.81 11.08
N LYS A 174 -14.21 26.02 10.70
CA LYS A 174 -14.02 24.71 10.07
C LYS A 174 -14.80 24.65 8.76
N THR A 175 -14.11 24.25 7.69
CA THR A 175 -14.76 23.80 6.46
C THR A 175 -14.64 22.29 6.35
N HIS A 176 -15.79 21.60 6.31
CA HIS A 176 -15.86 20.17 6.04
C HIS A 176 -16.17 19.93 4.56
N PHE A 177 -15.53 18.93 3.96
CA PHE A 177 -15.89 18.45 2.63
C PHE A 177 -16.08 16.93 2.63
N ASP A 178 -17.12 16.47 1.94
CA ASP A 178 -17.42 15.06 1.68
C ASP A 178 -18.16 14.97 0.35
N TYR A 179 -17.47 14.52 -0.70
CA TYR A 179 -18.05 14.42 -2.04
C TYR A 179 -17.27 13.47 -2.96
N GLY A 180 -17.97 12.95 -3.96
CA GLY A 180 -17.39 12.09 -4.99
C GLY A 180 -16.50 12.84 -5.99
N ARG A 181 -15.35 12.26 -6.36
CA ARG A 181 -14.45 12.76 -7.40
C ARG A 181 -14.15 11.69 -8.43
N LEU A 182 -14.14 12.10 -9.70
CA LEU A 182 -13.67 11.29 -10.81
C LEU A 182 -12.19 11.56 -11.09
N GLY A 183 -11.49 10.53 -11.53
CA GLY A 183 -10.07 10.54 -11.82
C GLY A 183 -9.68 9.44 -12.79
N GLY A 184 -8.37 9.28 -12.97
CA GLY A 184 -7.79 8.22 -13.78
C GLY A 184 -7.08 7.18 -12.92
N VAL A 185 -7.01 5.96 -13.43
CA VAL A 185 -6.17 4.89 -12.88
C VAL A 185 -5.31 4.30 -13.99
N ILE A 186 -4.06 4.00 -13.65
CA ILE A 186 -3.16 3.15 -14.42
C ILE A 186 -2.50 2.17 -13.47
N GLY A 187 -2.41 0.91 -13.88
CA GLY A 187 -1.87 -0.14 -13.04
C GLY A 187 -1.24 -1.26 -13.82
N LEU A 188 -0.58 -2.14 -13.09
CA LEU A 188 0.03 -3.34 -13.61
C LEU A 188 -0.11 -4.47 -12.60
N GLY A 189 -0.20 -5.69 -13.09
CA GLY A 189 -0.39 -6.84 -12.21
C GLY A 189 0.15 -8.14 -12.79
N VAL A 190 0.31 -9.11 -11.90
CA VAL A 190 0.59 -10.49 -12.22
C VAL A 190 -0.48 -11.36 -11.56
N GLU A 191 -1.12 -12.21 -12.35
CA GLU A 191 -2.15 -13.15 -11.91
C GLU A 191 -1.69 -14.59 -12.18
N GLN A 192 -1.84 -15.45 -11.19
CA GLN A 192 -1.41 -16.84 -11.22
C GLN A 192 -2.60 -17.76 -10.98
N ALA A 193 -2.91 -18.61 -11.95
CA ALA A 193 -3.90 -19.67 -11.80
C ALA A 193 -3.38 -20.74 -10.81
N LEU A 194 -4.10 -20.92 -9.71
CA LEU A 194 -3.79 -21.89 -8.65
C LEU A 194 -4.40 -23.24 -8.95
N THR A 195 -5.68 -23.25 -9.32
CA THR A 195 -6.46 -24.44 -9.71
C THR A 195 -7.17 -24.19 -11.03
N SER A 196 -8.05 -25.10 -11.46
CA SER A 196 -8.94 -24.86 -12.60
C SER A 196 -9.94 -23.74 -12.36
N ALA A 197 -10.19 -23.30 -11.12
CA ALA A 197 -11.20 -22.28 -10.84
C ALA A 197 -10.66 -21.07 -10.08
N TRP A 198 -9.52 -21.20 -9.41
CA TRP A 198 -8.98 -20.17 -8.54
C TRP A 198 -7.68 -19.59 -9.08
N SER A 199 -7.54 -18.28 -8.94
CA SER A 199 -6.31 -17.55 -9.23
C SER A 199 -6.03 -16.49 -8.18
N VAL A 200 -4.75 -16.17 -8.00
CA VAL A 200 -4.28 -15.10 -7.11
C VAL A 200 -3.66 -14.00 -7.95
N ASN A 201 -3.94 -12.74 -7.64
CA ASN A 201 -3.29 -11.61 -8.30
C ASN A 201 -2.52 -10.73 -7.30
N VAL A 202 -1.51 -10.06 -7.82
CA VAL A 202 -0.83 -8.94 -7.17
C VAL A 202 -0.87 -7.77 -8.14
N GLU A 203 -1.40 -6.63 -7.69
CA GLU A 203 -1.55 -5.42 -8.49
C GLU A 203 -0.87 -4.22 -7.84
N TYR A 204 -0.37 -3.32 -8.68
CA TYR A 204 0.01 -1.98 -8.32
C TYR A 204 -0.79 -0.98 -9.16
N ASP A 205 -1.50 -0.08 -8.49
CA ASP A 205 -2.31 0.96 -9.11
C ASP A 205 -1.81 2.35 -8.71
N TYR A 206 -1.68 3.22 -9.70
CA TYR A 206 -1.55 4.66 -9.53
C TYR A 206 -2.88 5.32 -9.88
N LEU A 207 -3.46 6.03 -8.91
CA LEU A 207 -4.70 6.78 -9.08
C LEU A 207 -4.41 8.28 -9.01
N HIS A 208 -5.04 9.05 -9.87
CA HIS A 208 -4.94 10.51 -9.87
C HIS A 208 -6.31 11.16 -9.98
N PHE A 209 -6.58 12.12 -9.10
CA PHE A 209 -7.85 12.83 -9.02
C PHE A 209 -7.61 14.33 -9.01
N GLY A 210 -8.20 15.02 -9.99
CA GLY A 210 -8.48 16.45 -9.87
C GLY A 210 -9.76 16.66 -9.08
N GLY A 211 -9.94 17.83 -8.48
CA GLY A 211 -11.12 18.12 -7.69
C GLY A 211 -11.59 19.56 -7.83
N PRO A 212 -12.90 19.80 -7.64
CA PRO A 212 -13.42 21.15 -7.46
C PRO A 212 -12.76 21.79 -6.23
N SER A 213 -12.65 23.11 -6.28
CA SER A 213 -12.15 23.84 -5.12
C SER A 213 -13.10 23.71 -3.94
N VAL A 214 -12.54 23.69 -2.74
CA VAL A 214 -13.30 23.78 -1.48
C VAL A 214 -13.12 25.16 -0.89
N ALA A 215 -14.11 25.63 -0.13
CA ALA A 215 -13.95 26.88 0.60
C ALA A 215 -12.85 26.72 1.67
N THR A 216 -12.09 27.78 1.90
CA THR A 216 -11.27 27.92 3.11
C THR A 216 -12.09 28.63 4.17
N PRO A 217 -11.91 28.31 5.47
CA PRO A 217 -12.45 29.15 6.53
C PRO A 217 -11.86 30.57 6.42
N PRO A 218 -12.59 31.62 6.82
CA PRO A 218 -11.98 32.93 7.00
C PRO A 218 -10.89 32.85 8.07
N THR A 219 -9.79 33.57 7.91
CA THR A 219 -8.65 33.56 8.83
C THR A 219 -8.27 34.99 9.22
N VAL A 220 -7.23 35.17 10.02
CA VAL A 220 -6.74 36.49 10.44
C VAL A 220 -5.26 36.66 10.11
N GLN A 221 -4.86 37.89 9.81
CA GLN A 221 -3.48 38.31 9.70
C GLN A 221 -3.16 39.27 10.85
N ASN A 222 -1.97 39.17 11.44
CA ASN A 222 -1.42 40.14 12.38
C ASN A 222 0.13 40.09 12.43
N PRO A 223 0.86 41.21 12.22
CA PRO A 223 0.42 42.58 11.91
C PRO A 223 0.36 42.91 10.39
N PRO A 224 -0.41 43.96 9.98
CA PRO A 224 -1.45 44.61 10.78
C PRO A 224 -2.64 43.66 10.96
N PHE A 225 -3.44 43.90 12.00
CA PHE A 225 -4.65 43.11 12.22
C PHE A 225 -5.63 43.27 11.05
N ALA A 226 -5.94 42.17 10.39
CA ALA A 226 -6.94 42.11 9.32
C ALA A 226 -7.66 40.76 9.33
N ILE A 227 -8.96 40.77 9.04
CA ILE A 227 -9.72 39.56 8.77
C ILE A 227 -9.57 39.24 7.29
N LEU A 228 -9.02 38.06 6.99
CA LEU A 228 -8.95 37.52 5.65
C LEU A 228 -10.23 36.70 5.40
N PRO A 229 -11.08 37.10 4.43
CA PRO A 229 -12.32 36.39 4.17
C PRO A 229 -12.05 34.96 3.67
N ALA A 230 -13.10 34.13 3.73
CA ALA A 230 -13.09 32.82 3.11
C ALA A 230 -12.71 32.92 1.62
N ASN A 231 -11.89 31.98 1.15
CA ASN A 231 -11.43 31.90 -0.22
C ASN A 231 -11.63 30.48 -0.75
N ILE A 232 -11.07 30.14 -1.90
CA ILE A 232 -11.15 28.80 -2.50
C ILE A 232 -9.76 28.18 -2.57
N THR A 233 -9.66 26.92 -2.12
CA THR A 233 -8.48 26.09 -2.28
C THR A 233 -8.79 24.93 -3.22
N SER A 234 -7.98 24.77 -4.26
CA SER A 234 -8.04 23.63 -5.18
C SER A 234 -7.32 22.43 -4.57
N LEU A 235 -7.87 21.24 -4.82
CA LEU A 235 -7.32 20.00 -4.31
C LEU A 235 -6.95 19.06 -5.48
N SER A 236 -5.75 18.49 -5.42
CA SER A 236 -5.31 17.41 -6.30
C SER A 236 -4.79 16.26 -5.46
N SER A 237 -5.22 15.04 -5.76
CA SER A 237 -4.83 13.85 -5.01
C SER A 237 -4.22 12.81 -5.93
N SER A 238 -3.18 12.13 -5.45
CA SER A 238 -2.56 10.98 -6.10
C SER A 238 -2.39 9.86 -5.09
N TYR A 239 -2.57 8.61 -5.51
CA TYR A 239 -2.46 7.43 -4.64
C TYR A 239 -1.66 6.33 -5.32
N HIS A 240 -0.81 5.67 -4.54
CA HIS A 240 -0.07 4.47 -4.93
C HIS A 240 -0.56 3.32 -4.08
N ILE A 241 -1.24 2.36 -4.69
CA ILE A 241 -1.95 1.27 -4.01
C ILE A 241 -1.39 -0.06 -4.49
N GLY A 242 -0.95 -0.91 -3.56
CA GLY A 242 -0.70 -2.33 -3.80
C GLY A 242 -1.91 -3.16 -3.38
N LYS A 243 -2.27 -4.17 -4.17
CA LYS A 243 -3.35 -5.13 -3.85
C LYS A 243 -2.88 -6.56 -4.00
N ILE A 244 -3.44 -7.44 -3.18
CA ILE A 244 -3.40 -8.89 -3.36
C ILE A 244 -4.85 -9.38 -3.38
N GLY A 245 -5.22 -10.09 -4.44
CA GLY A 245 -6.58 -10.55 -4.66
C GLY A 245 -6.67 -12.05 -4.96
N LEU A 246 -7.85 -12.60 -4.70
CA LEU A 246 -8.21 -13.98 -5.00
C LEU A 246 -9.46 -13.97 -5.89
N ASN A 247 -9.37 -14.59 -7.08
CA ASN A 247 -10.44 -14.61 -8.07
C ASN A 247 -10.92 -16.03 -8.32
N TYR A 248 -12.24 -16.19 -8.35
CA TYR A 248 -12.96 -17.35 -8.83
C TYR A 248 -13.38 -17.14 -10.28
N HIS A 249 -12.96 -18.03 -11.18
CA HIS A 249 -13.29 -18.02 -12.60
C HIS A 249 -14.50 -18.91 -12.87
N PHE A 250 -15.49 -18.37 -13.58
CA PHE A 250 -16.73 -19.09 -13.89
C PHE A 250 -16.51 -20.20 -14.93
N GLY A 251 -17.32 -21.25 -14.82
CA GLY A 251 -17.30 -22.37 -15.79
C GLY A 251 -16.26 -23.45 -15.50
N ALA A 252 -15.55 -23.36 -14.37
CA ALA A 252 -14.63 -24.38 -13.92
C ALA A 252 -15.06 -25.01 -12.59
N ASP A 253 -14.68 -26.28 -12.37
CA ASP A 253 -14.97 -26.98 -11.13
C ASP A 253 -14.13 -26.39 -9.96
N PRO A 254 -14.79 -25.83 -8.92
CA PRO A 254 -14.10 -25.24 -7.77
C PRO A 254 -13.40 -26.26 -6.87
N TRP A 255 -13.76 -27.54 -6.94
CA TRP A 255 -13.30 -28.59 -6.03
C TRP A 255 -12.07 -29.35 -6.54
N VAL A 256 -11.60 -29.04 -7.75
CA VAL A 256 -10.36 -29.60 -8.29
C VAL A 256 -9.16 -28.94 -7.60
N VAL A 257 -8.58 -29.66 -6.63
CA VAL A 257 -7.49 -29.14 -5.78
C VAL A 257 -6.13 -29.13 -6.47
N ARG A 258 -5.95 -29.85 -7.59
CA ARG A 258 -4.67 -29.94 -8.30
C ARG A 258 -4.83 -29.93 -9.81
N TRP A 259 -3.89 -29.25 -10.46
CA TRP A 259 -3.57 -29.48 -11.86
C TRP A 259 -2.92 -30.87 -12.01
N PRO A 260 -3.16 -31.61 -13.10
CA PRO A 260 -2.39 -32.81 -13.41
C PRO A 260 -0.90 -32.46 -13.55
N ASP A 261 -0.10 -32.86 -12.56
CA ASP A 261 1.37 -32.98 -12.51
C ASP A 261 2.30 -31.89 -13.13
N ALA A 262 1.82 -30.68 -13.41
CA ALA A 262 2.69 -29.62 -13.91
C ALA A 262 3.28 -28.80 -12.75
N PRO A 263 4.62 -28.77 -12.55
CA PRO A 263 5.24 -27.95 -11.53
C PRO A 263 4.91 -26.46 -11.76
N LEU A 264 4.53 -25.78 -10.67
CA LEU A 264 4.16 -24.37 -10.61
C LEU A 264 5.30 -23.40 -10.95
N TYR A 265 6.52 -23.91 -11.06
CA TYR A 265 7.73 -23.17 -11.35
C TYR A 265 8.39 -23.77 -12.59
N ALA A 266 8.90 -22.91 -13.48
CA ALA A 266 9.99 -23.33 -14.34
C ALA A 266 11.15 -23.71 -13.40
N LYS A 267 11.66 -24.93 -13.51
CA LYS A 267 12.93 -25.30 -12.88
C LYS A 267 13.90 -24.17 -13.24
N ALA A 268 14.48 -23.50 -12.23
CA ALA A 268 15.45 -22.43 -12.47
C ALA A 268 16.42 -22.91 -13.56
N PRO A 269 16.75 -22.08 -14.58
CA PRO A 269 17.80 -22.44 -15.53
C PRO A 269 18.97 -22.83 -14.68
N ALA A 270 19.44 -24.09 -14.80
CA ALA A 270 20.35 -24.73 -13.86
C ALA A 270 21.36 -23.71 -13.34
N GLY A 271 21.02 -23.11 -12.19
CA GLY A 271 21.88 -22.17 -11.51
C GLY A 271 23.12 -22.98 -11.19
N ALA A 272 24.29 -22.39 -11.46
CA ALA A 272 25.61 -23.01 -11.32
C ALA A 272 25.56 -24.22 -10.39
N ALA A 273 25.94 -25.39 -10.93
CA ALA A 273 25.88 -26.68 -10.22
C ALA A 273 26.18 -26.46 -8.75
N PRO A 274 25.34 -26.96 -7.82
CA PRO A 274 25.59 -26.78 -6.39
C PRO A 274 27.04 -27.15 -6.14
N ILE A 275 27.79 -26.22 -5.54
CA ILE A 275 29.18 -26.50 -5.20
C ILE A 275 29.11 -27.61 -4.17
N ALA A 276 29.39 -28.84 -4.61
CA ALA A 276 29.18 -30.05 -3.84
C ALA A 276 30.20 -30.10 -2.70
N TYR A 277 29.83 -29.57 -1.54
CA TYR A 277 30.54 -29.85 -0.30
C TYR A 277 29.73 -30.89 0.49
N THR A 278 30.02 -32.16 0.19
CA THR A 278 29.63 -33.38 0.94
C THR A 278 28.16 -33.83 0.86
N ALA A 279 27.94 -35.15 0.84
CA ALA A 279 26.62 -35.76 0.72
C ALA A 279 25.73 -35.47 1.95
N GLY A 280 24.50 -35.03 1.70
CA GLY A 280 23.44 -34.87 2.71
C GLY A 280 23.33 -33.50 3.38
N TRP A 281 24.19 -32.54 3.04
CA TRP A 281 24.05 -31.15 3.47
C TRP A 281 23.35 -30.32 2.39
N SER A 282 22.35 -29.51 2.78
CA SER A 282 21.74 -28.50 1.88
C SER A 282 21.90 -27.10 2.43
N PHE A 283 22.15 -26.15 1.54
CA PHE A 283 22.24 -24.73 1.88
C PHE A 283 21.26 -23.94 1.01
N GLU A 284 20.47 -23.10 1.65
CA GLU A 284 19.64 -22.08 1.02
C GLU A 284 20.08 -20.72 1.55
N GLY A 285 20.34 -19.79 0.65
CA GLY A 285 20.71 -18.42 1.01
C GLY A 285 20.10 -17.43 0.05
N GLY A 286 19.79 -16.25 0.57
CA GLY A 286 19.20 -15.19 -0.23
C GLY A 286 19.37 -13.82 0.40
N SER A 287 18.93 -12.81 -0.34
CA SER A 287 18.91 -11.42 0.10
C SER A 287 17.49 -10.88 0.03
N ARG A 288 17.11 -10.01 0.96
CA ARG A 288 15.89 -9.22 0.91
C ARG A 288 16.25 -7.75 0.95
N LEU A 289 15.53 -6.96 0.15
CA LEU A 289 15.63 -5.51 0.16
C LEU A 289 14.29 -4.95 0.61
N TRP A 290 14.32 -4.06 1.59
CA TRP A 290 13.17 -3.34 2.08
C TRP A 290 13.38 -1.85 1.81
N LEU A 291 12.42 -1.27 1.10
CA LEU A 291 12.31 0.17 0.94
C LEU A 291 11.27 0.65 1.95
N SER A 292 11.64 1.62 2.77
CA SER A 292 10.72 2.26 3.70
C SER A 292 10.65 3.75 3.42
N ARG A 293 9.49 4.33 3.67
CA ARG A 293 9.26 5.78 3.67
C ARG A 293 8.52 6.12 4.94
N GLY A 294 9.10 7.00 5.74
CA GLY A 294 8.55 7.41 7.03
C GLY A 294 8.22 8.91 7.08
N ARG A 295 7.15 9.21 7.81
CA ARG A 295 6.85 10.53 8.35
C ARG A 295 6.47 10.33 9.80
N PHE A 296 7.09 11.09 10.69
CA PHE A 296 6.72 11.18 12.10
C PHE A 296 6.19 12.58 12.36
N GLN A 297 5.10 12.67 13.11
CA GLN A 297 4.43 13.92 13.39
C GLN A 297 3.98 13.92 14.84
N TRP A 298 4.23 15.02 15.52
CA TRP A 298 3.71 15.30 16.84
C TRP A 298 2.85 16.55 16.78
N ASP A 299 1.57 16.40 17.13
CA ASP A 299 0.60 17.50 17.15
C ASP A 299 0.32 17.89 18.59
N ARG A 300 0.40 19.19 18.88
CA ARG A 300 -0.12 19.75 20.12
C ARG A 300 -1.46 20.38 19.84
N SER A 301 -2.51 19.79 20.37
CA SER A 301 -3.88 20.24 20.15
C SER A 301 -4.33 21.26 21.18
N ALA A 302 -5.29 22.11 20.79
CA ALA A 302 -5.88 23.06 21.72
C ALA A 302 -6.81 22.36 22.72
N VAL A 303 -6.73 22.83 23.97
CA VAL A 303 -7.67 22.45 25.03
C VAL A 303 -8.74 23.52 25.07
N ALA A 304 -9.97 23.18 24.70
CA ALA A 304 -11.11 24.07 24.96
C ALA A 304 -11.17 24.33 26.48
N SER A 305 -11.38 25.58 26.91
CA SER A 305 -11.34 25.98 28.32
C SER A 305 -12.20 25.06 29.21
N GLY A 306 -11.54 24.15 29.95
CA GLY A 306 -12.16 23.18 30.87
C GLY A 306 -12.47 21.78 30.30
N GLY A 307 -12.06 21.46 29.07
CA GLY A 307 -12.39 20.21 28.38
C GLY A 307 -11.22 19.27 28.05
N LEU A 308 -11.52 18.21 27.32
CA LEU A 308 -10.54 17.32 26.68
C LEU A 308 -9.88 18.05 25.49
N GLU A 309 -8.65 17.66 25.14
CA GLU A 309 -7.99 18.13 23.91
C GLU A 309 -8.87 17.86 22.69
N ASP A 310 -9.04 18.87 21.83
CA ASP A 310 -9.70 18.71 20.54
C ASP A 310 -8.65 18.46 19.44
N PRO A 311 -8.48 17.21 18.97
CA PRO A 311 -7.46 16.86 17.99
C PRO A 311 -7.66 17.54 16.62
N SER A 312 -8.80 18.19 16.38
CA SER A 312 -9.03 18.95 15.16
C SER A 312 -8.48 20.38 15.19
N MET A 313 -8.15 20.91 16.38
CA MET A 313 -7.57 22.25 16.56
C MET A 313 -6.08 22.16 16.89
N LEU A 314 -5.22 22.65 16.02
CA LEU A 314 -3.76 22.58 16.17
C LEU A 314 -3.22 23.86 16.81
N ILE A 315 -2.38 23.74 17.84
CA ILE A 315 -1.58 24.84 18.42
C ILE A 315 -0.18 24.87 17.80
N SER A 316 0.49 23.73 17.75
CA SER A 316 1.80 23.60 17.10
C SER A 316 2.01 22.17 16.59
N ARG A 317 2.92 22.04 15.62
CA ARG A 317 3.25 20.76 14.99
C ARG A 317 4.75 20.63 14.78
N LEU A 318 5.28 19.49 15.21
CA LEU A 318 6.63 19.06 14.89
C LEU A 318 6.57 17.91 13.88
N THR A 319 7.05 18.14 12.66
CA THR A 319 7.03 17.14 11.60
C THR A 319 8.45 16.74 11.20
N TYR A 320 8.75 15.44 11.32
CA TYR A 320 9.91 14.79 10.73
C TYR A 320 9.49 14.04 9.47
N HIS A 321 9.99 14.46 8.32
CA HIS A 321 9.58 13.92 7.02
C HIS A 321 10.77 13.74 6.09
N GLY A 322 10.56 12.99 5.00
CA GLY A 322 11.62 12.61 4.07
C GLY A 322 12.53 11.50 4.60
N LEU A 323 12.05 10.69 5.55
CA LEU A 323 12.76 9.53 6.11
C LEU A 323 12.67 8.34 5.15
N ASP A 324 13.26 8.49 3.97
CA ASP A 324 13.42 7.39 3.03
C ASP A 324 14.53 6.47 3.56
N GLY A 325 14.16 5.21 3.78
CA GLY A 325 14.99 4.19 4.38
C GLY A 325 15.25 3.04 3.41
N LEU A 326 16.49 2.56 3.45
CA LEU A 326 16.90 1.35 2.76
C LEU A 326 17.39 0.37 3.82
N SER A 327 16.79 -0.81 3.89
CA SER A 327 17.35 -1.91 4.66
C SER A 327 17.50 -3.18 3.82
N GLY A 328 18.57 -3.90 4.06
CA GLY A 328 18.89 -5.15 3.42
C GLY A 328 19.09 -6.23 4.46
N GLU A 329 18.66 -7.44 4.15
CA GLU A 329 18.87 -8.63 4.98
C GLU A 329 19.49 -9.73 4.13
N LEU A 330 20.58 -10.32 4.61
CA LEU A 330 21.08 -11.60 4.12
C LEU A 330 20.57 -12.70 5.05
N PHE A 331 20.04 -13.77 4.49
CA PHE A 331 19.63 -14.95 5.25
C PHE A 331 20.31 -16.20 4.72
N GLY A 332 20.59 -17.12 5.63
CA GLY A 332 21.14 -18.43 5.33
C GLY A 332 20.44 -19.51 6.14
N HIS A 333 20.21 -20.64 5.50
CA HIS A 333 19.65 -21.85 6.07
C HIS A 333 20.54 -23.02 5.66
N LEU A 334 21.03 -23.78 6.64
CA LEU A 334 21.90 -24.93 6.45
C LEU A 334 21.25 -26.14 7.11
N ASP A 335 20.94 -27.17 6.33
CA ASP A 335 20.43 -28.44 6.81
C ASP A 335 21.56 -29.47 6.88
N SER A 336 21.58 -30.25 7.97
CA SER A 336 22.48 -31.38 8.13
C SER A 336 21.79 -32.71 7.79
N PRO A 337 22.56 -33.74 7.39
CA PRO A 337 22.04 -35.09 7.13
C PRO A 337 21.38 -35.76 8.33
N TRP A 338 21.60 -35.23 9.54
CA TRP A 338 21.11 -35.80 10.81
C TRP A 338 19.83 -35.12 11.32
N GLY A 339 19.18 -34.30 10.49
CA GLY A 339 17.91 -33.64 10.84
C GLY A 339 18.06 -32.41 11.75
N VAL A 340 19.29 -31.87 11.89
CA VAL A 340 19.57 -30.60 12.56
C VAL A 340 19.76 -29.52 11.51
N PHE A 341 19.18 -28.34 11.71
CA PHE A 341 19.36 -27.19 10.83
C PHE A 341 19.89 -25.96 11.59
N LEU A 342 20.59 -25.09 10.87
CA LEU A 342 21.06 -23.80 11.34
C LEU A 342 20.49 -22.70 10.45
N LYS A 343 19.80 -21.72 11.05
CA LYS A 343 19.30 -20.54 10.37
C LYS A 343 19.93 -19.29 10.95
N GLY A 344 20.38 -18.39 10.08
CA GLY A 344 20.92 -17.10 10.49
C GLY A 344 20.49 -16.00 9.53
N ASN A 345 20.44 -14.78 10.05
CA ASN A 345 20.19 -13.59 9.27
C ASN A 345 21.02 -12.40 9.79
N ILE A 346 21.47 -11.55 8.87
CA ILE A 346 22.18 -10.31 9.16
C ILE A 346 21.50 -9.20 8.38
N GLY A 347 21.03 -8.18 9.09
CA GLY A 347 20.37 -7.01 8.52
C GLY A 347 21.16 -5.74 8.77
N LEU A 348 21.16 -4.85 7.79
CA LEU A 348 21.69 -3.48 7.90
C LEU A 348 20.69 -2.53 7.25
N GLY A 349 20.54 -1.34 7.81
CA GLY A 349 19.68 -0.32 7.24
C GLY A 349 20.12 1.08 7.58
N ARG A 350 19.73 2.04 6.75
CA ARG A 350 19.98 3.47 6.96
C ARG A 350 18.78 4.29 6.49
N PHE A 351 18.64 5.48 7.06
CA PHE A 351 17.80 6.55 6.51
C PHE A 351 18.70 7.53 5.75
N ASP A 352 18.31 7.90 4.53
CA ASP A 352 19.16 8.71 3.66
C ASP A 352 19.11 10.21 4.00
N LYS A 353 17.94 10.71 4.38
CA LYS A 353 17.66 12.14 4.64
C LYS A 353 16.57 12.28 5.71
N GLY A 354 16.41 13.50 6.21
CA GLY A 354 15.30 13.88 7.08
C GLY A 354 15.25 15.40 7.24
N HIS A 355 14.05 15.96 7.20
CA HIS A 355 13.80 17.37 7.48
C HIS A 355 12.90 17.48 8.71
N MET A 356 13.23 18.42 9.59
CA MET A 356 12.43 18.78 10.75
C MET A 356 11.79 20.14 10.49
N ASN A 357 10.46 20.19 10.56
CA ASN A 357 9.72 21.44 10.59
C ASN A 357 9.10 21.59 11.97
N ASP A 358 9.40 22.69 12.63
CA ASP A 358 8.80 23.09 13.89
C ASP A 358 7.89 24.29 13.65
N GLU A 359 6.58 24.06 13.77
CA GLU A 359 5.53 25.02 13.48
C GLU A 359 4.99 25.61 14.79
N ASP A 360 5.85 26.34 15.48
CA ASP A 360 5.51 27.10 16.68
C ASP A 360 4.95 28.48 16.30
N TRP A 361 3.63 28.63 16.41
CA TRP A 361 2.92 29.85 16.08
C TRP A 361 2.90 30.81 17.28
N GLY A 362 3.81 31.79 17.29
CA GLY A 362 3.75 32.93 18.23
C GLY A 362 4.35 32.70 19.62
N LEU A 363 5.19 31.68 19.83
CA LEU A 363 6.05 31.63 21.02
C LEU A 363 7.31 32.49 20.80
N PRO A 364 7.73 33.33 21.78
CA PRO A 364 8.96 34.10 21.65
C PRO A 364 10.15 33.15 21.44
N PRO A 365 11.14 33.50 20.59
CA PRO A 365 12.24 32.64 20.14
C PRO A 365 13.22 32.17 21.25
N ASN A 366 12.88 32.40 22.51
CA ASN A 366 13.72 32.14 23.67
C ASN A 366 13.31 30.84 24.40
N LEU A 367 12.36 30.08 23.84
CA LEU A 367 11.82 28.86 24.45
C LEU A 367 11.83 27.64 23.50
N SER A 368 12.51 27.74 22.34
CA SER A 368 12.79 26.61 21.44
C SER A 368 14.12 25.93 21.72
#